data_AF-A0A7S4EJS3-F1
#
_entry.id   AF-A0A7S4EJS3-F1
#
_cell.length_a   1.000
_cell.length_b   1.000
_cell.length_c   1.000
_cell.angle_alpha   90.00
_cell.angle_beta   90.00
_cell.angle_gamma   90.00
#
_symmetry.space_group_name_H-M   'P 1'
#
loop_
_entity.id
_entity.type
_entity.pdbx_description
1 polymer ?
#
loop_
_entity_poly.entity_id
_entity_poly.type
_entity_poly.pdbx_seq_one_letter_code
_entity_poly.pdbx_strand_id
1 'polypeptide(L)'
;MTIILNALVFVVTCNFACNALQILPFRPNGNRPASISSSPKNQPMLTIRRVTPEIDASDDKEEKTTLTLEGKMSAASNELPKTSIEDVSEFFRTQAYRNLLVTGGGERPCTEVEITSGQLSDWKSRCLALGAYQPDENDSILSVLTRGIKFPGLKVATSSLIGVKYIEKETMSPRYEFVLLANEQTVSGLAPAVWIFRKLTGADESGSEGNSKFKSLTTITYDEKDNGNVVFRTDGFLSIDITFPKFLLKILPGDKKTIEERGGKSIVKTLDKDVVQSMKAFEKAYSEKFNF
;
A
#
# COMPACT_ATOMS: atom_id res chain seq x y z
N MET A 1 -23.88 4.11 17.26
CA MET A 1 -23.16 5.01 16.33
C MET A 1 -21.64 5.03 16.59
N THR A 2 -21.20 4.99 17.85
CA THR A 2 -19.77 4.98 18.25
C THR A 2 -18.96 3.77 17.73
N ILE A 3 -19.58 2.59 17.63
CA ILE A 3 -18.93 1.38 17.09
C ILE A 3 -18.70 1.49 15.57
N ILE A 4 -19.64 2.11 14.84
CA ILE A 4 -19.52 2.33 13.39
C ILE A 4 -18.44 3.38 13.11
N LEU A 5 -18.37 4.44 13.93
CA LEU A 5 -17.35 5.48 13.77
C LEU A 5 -15.94 4.94 14.05
N ASN A 6 -15.75 4.11 15.08
CA ASN A 6 -14.45 3.50 15.37
C ASN A 6 -14.03 2.48 14.30
N ALA A 7 -14.97 1.68 13.76
CA ALA A 7 -14.68 0.77 12.66
C ALA A 7 -14.35 1.53 11.36
N LEU A 8 -15.01 2.66 11.10
CA LEU A 8 -14.84 3.45 9.89
C LEU A 8 -13.57 4.31 9.91
N VAL A 9 -13.23 4.87 11.06
CA VAL A 9 -11.96 5.57 11.28
C VAL A 9 -10.79 4.58 11.12
N PHE A 10 -10.92 3.35 11.66
CA PHE A 10 -9.93 2.29 11.45
C PHE A 10 -9.80 1.92 9.97
N VAL A 11 -10.91 1.83 9.22
CA VAL A 11 -10.94 1.57 7.76
C VAL A 11 -10.30 2.69 6.93
N VAL A 12 -10.37 3.96 7.37
CA VAL A 12 -9.75 5.07 6.65
C VAL A 12 -8.25 5.18 6.93
N THR A 13 -7.80 4.98 8.17
CA THR A 13 -6.36 4.84 8.45
C THR A 13 -5.77 3.58 7.80
N CYS A 14 -6.56 2.51 7.65
CA CYS A 14 -6.11 1.30 6.98
C CYS A 14 -6.13 1.39 5.44
N ASN A 15 -6.95 2.26 4.82
CA ASN A 15 -7.00 2.41 3.35
C ASN A 15 -5.70 2.95 2.75
N PHE A 16 -4.88 3.62 3.54
CA PHE A 16 -3.55 4.02 3.10
C PHE A 16 -2.56 2.83 3.08
N ALA A 17 -2.84 1.76 3.82
CA ALA A 17 -2.13 0.48 3.73
C ALA A 17 -2.79 -0.54 2.77
N CYS A 18 -3.87 -0.19 2.05
CA CYS A 18 -4.83 -1.16 1.50
C CYS A 18 -4.48 -1.90 0.20
N ASN A 19 -3.33 -2.57 0.17
CA ASN A 19 -3.33 -4.00 -0.21
C ASN A 19 -3.42 -4.91 1.05
N ALA A 20 -3.53 -4.34 2.27
CA ALA A 20 -3.26 -5.00 3.54
C ALA A 20 -4.31 -5.87 4.19
N LEU A 21 -5.56 -5.61 3.87
CA LEU A 21 -6.69 -6.19 4.59
C LEU A 21 -7.37 -7.23 3.72
N GLN A 22 -6.65 -8.32 3.52
CA GLN A 22 -7.29 -9.62 3.44
C GLN A 22 -6.86 -10.44 4.66
N ILE A 23 -7.87 -10.74 5.47
CA ILE A 23 -7.92 -11.71 6.57
C ILE A 23 -7.54 -11.16 7.96
N LEU A 24 -8.53 -10.61 8.65
CA LEU A 24 -8.75 -10.90 10.07
C LEU A 24 -10.11 -11.61 10.18
N PRO A 25 -10.18 -12.87 10.64
CA PRO A 25 -11.45 -13.40 11.09
C PRO A 25 -11.82 -12.66 12.38
N PHE A 26 -12.94 -11.96 12.37
CA PHE A 26 -13.66 -11.67 13.60
C PHE A 26 -13.97 -13.03 14.24
N ARG A 27 -13.21 -13.43 15.26
CA ARG A 27 -13.61 -14.52 16.15
C ARG A 27 -14.66 -13.95 17.10
N PRO A 28 -15.94 -14.33 17.01
CA PRO A 28 -16.84 -14.13 18.12
C PRO A 28 -16.35 -15.05 19.24
N ASN A 29 -16.10 -14.48 20.42
CA ASN A 29 -15.73 -15.23 21.60
C ASN A 29 -16.93 -16.11 22.00
N GLY A 30 -16.87 -17.40 21.64
CA GLY A 30 -17.89 -18.40 21.93
C GLY A 30 -17.45 -19.29 23.08
N ASN A 31 -18.07 -19.08 24.24
CA ASN A 31 -18.28 -20.00 25.39
C ASN A 31 -19.07 -19.15 26.41
N ARG A 32 -20.28 -19.48 26.89
CA ARG A 32 -20.92 -20.77 27.21
C ARG A 32 -22.43 -20.49 27.58
N PRO A 33 -23.24 -21.42 28.17
CA PRO A 33 -24.42 -22.00 27.53
C PRO A 33 -25.81 -21.66 28.15
N ALA A 34 -26.84 -22.13 27.43
CA ALA A 34 -28.16 -22.66 27.84
C ALA A 34 -29.16 -21.84 28.71
N SER A 35 -30.26 -21.46 28.04
CA SER A 35 -31.71 -21.55 28.41
C SER A 35 -32.26 -21.04 29.75
N ILE A 36 -33.34 -20.24 29.68
CA ILE A 36 -34.66 -20.31 30.40
C ILE A 36 -35.42 -19.00 30.06
N SER A 37 -36.51 -19.07 29.29
CA SER A 37 -37.94 -18.94 29.69
C SER A 37 -38.47 -17.55 30.08
N SER A 38 -39.49 -17.14 29.29
CA SER A 38 -40.73 -16.42 29.64
C SER A 38 -40.76 -14.96 30.13
N SER A 39 -41.50 -14.17 29.33
CA SER A 39 -42.47 -13.09 29.66
C SER A 39 -42.05 -11.62 29.47
N PRO A 40 -42.93 -10.77 28.90
CA PRO A 40 -42.61 -9.40 28.51
C PRO A 40 -42.80 -8.44 29.69
N LYS A 41 -41.80 -7.61 29.97
CA LYS A 41 -41.93 -6.44 30.84
C LYS A 41 -41.64 -5.17 30.06
N ASN A 42 -42.61 -4.27 30.10
CA ASN A 42 -42.55 -2.89 29.64
C ASN A 42 -41.22 -2.22 29.98
N GLN A 43 -40.54 -1.67 28.97
CA GLN A 43 -39.41 -0.75 29.17
C GLN A 43 -39.83 0.68 28.81
N PRO A 44 -39.39 1.68 29.60
CA PRO A 44 -39.67 3.09 29.34
C PRO A 44 -38.86 3.62 28.15
N MET A 45 -39.53 4.49 27.40
CA MET A 45 -39.01 5.22 26.25
C MET A 45 -37.80 6.08 26.65
N LEU A 46 -36.61 5.70 26.18
CA LEU A 46 -35.36 6.46 26.33
C LEU A 46 -35.43 7.74 25.48
N THR A 47 -35.61 8.89 26.13
CA THR A 47 -35.41 10.20 25.52
C THR A 47 -33.91 10.40 25.26
N ILE A 48 -33.49 10.20 24.01
CA ILE A 48 -32.14 10.51 23.55
C ILE A 48 -31.98 12.02 23.50
N ARG A 49 -31.33 12.61 24.51
CA ARG A 49 -30.91 14.01 24.50
C ARG A 49 -29.77 14.13 23.48
N ARG A 50 -30.04 14.70 22.31
CA ARG A 50 -29.00 15.12 21.35
C ARG A 50 -28.18 16.22 22.00
N VAL A 51 -27.00 15.86 22.50
CA VAL A 51 -25.95 16.84 22.77
C VAL A 51 -25.32 17.13 21.41
N THR A 52 -25.77 18.20 20.77
CA THR A 52 -25.07 18.79 19.63
C THR A 52 -23.90 19.56 20.22
N PRO A 53 -22.63 19.19 20.00
CA PRO A 53 -21.53 20.07 20.34
C PRO A 53 -21.65 21.31 19.45
N GLU A 54 -21.94 22.44 20.07
CA GLU A 54 -21.76 23.76 19.45
C GLU A 54 -20.24 23.93 19.25
N ILE A 55 -19.81 23.83 17.99
CA ILE A 55 -18.44 24.12 17.59
C ILE A 55 -18.46 25.59 17.18
N ASP A 56 -18.00 26.45 18.09
CA ASP A 56 -17.76 27.87 17.83
C ASP A 56 -16.77 28.02 16.66
N ALA A 57 -17.24 28.64 15.58
CA ALA A 57 -16.45 28.96 14.40
C ALA A 57 -15.57 30.19 14.70
N SER A 58 -14.51 29.98 15.47
CA SER A 58 -13.38 30.93 15.52
C SER A 58 -12.33 30.49 14.51
N ASP A 59 -11.72 31.47 13.83
CA ASP A 59 -10.71 31.34 12.77
C ASP A 59 -9.35 30.87 13.33
N ASP A 60 -9.38 29.86 14.19
CA ASP A 60 -8.22 29.13 14.67
C ASP A 60 -7.73 28.26 13.52
N LYS A 61 -6.51 28.52 13.05
CA LYS A 61 -5.79 27.63 12.13
C LYS A 61 -5.85 26.22 12.69
N GLU A 62 -6.73 25.38 12.15
CA GLU A 62 -6.94 24.02 12.64
C GLU A 62 -5.60 23.34 12.77
N GLU A 63 -5.20 23.06 14.02
CA GLU A 63 -3.91 22.46 14.26
C GLU A 63 -3.89 21.07 13.62
N LYS A 64 -3.03 20.90 12.61
CA LYS A 64 -2.84 19.62 11.91
C LYS A 64 -1.77 18.79 12.61
N THR A 65 -1.86 17.47 12.49
CA THR A 65 -0.82 16.54 12.94
C THR A 65 -0.68 15.41 11.93
N THR A 66 0.56 15.12 11.56
CA THR A 66 0.90 14.05 10.62
C THR A 66 1.25 12.78 11.36
N LEU A 67 0.67 11.66 10.94
CA LEU A 67 1.06 10.30 11.29
C LEU A 67 1.93 9.73 10.17
N THR A 68 3.08 9.18 10.52
CA THR A 68 4.03 8.58 9.57
C THR A 68 4.03 7.06 9.77
N LEU A 69 3.45 6.36 8.80
CA LEU A 69 3.36 4.89 8.81
C LEU A 69 4.47 4.33 7.95
N GLU A 70 5.45 3.67 8.57
CA GLU A 70 6.62 3.13 7.85
C GLU A 70 6.69 1.60 7.94
N GLY A 71 7.05 0.98 6.82
CA GLY A 71 7.32 -0.44 6.72
C GLY A 71 8.57 -0.71 5.91
N LYS A 72 9.39 -1.64 6.39
CA LYS A 72 10.51 -2.22 5.66
C LYS A 72 10.27 -3.71 5.54
N MET A 73 10.62 -4.27 4.39
CA MET A 73 10.44 -5.68 4.10
C MET A 73 11.58 -6.19 3.24
N SER A 74 11.86 -7.48 3.34
CA SER A 74 12.85 -8.16 2.52
C SER A 74 12.35 -9.56 2.22
N ALA A 75 12.51 -10.03 0.99
CA ALA A 75 12.23 -11.41 0.61
C ALA A 75 13.31 -11.93 -0.35
N ALA A 76 13.38 -13.25 -0.47
CA ALA A 76 14.30 -13.91 -1.39
C ALA A 76 13.57 -15.06 -2.10
N SER A 77 13.96 -15.33 -3.35
CA SER A 77 13.57 -16.55 -4.05
C SER A 77 14.22 -17.78 -3.41
N ASN A 78 13.82 -18.97 -3.83
CA ASN A 78 14.65 -20.15 -3.62
C ASN A 78 15.98 -20.02 -4.40
N GLU A 79 16.94 -20.87 -4.06
CA GLU A 79 18.15 -21.02 -4.86
C GLU A 79 17.80 -21.64 -6.22
N LEU A 80 18.32 -21.05 -7.29
CA LEU A 80 18.12 -21.47 -8.67
C LEU A 80 19.46 -21.79 -9.32
N PRO A 81 19.51 -22.68 -10.33
CA PRO A 81 20.72 -22.87 -11.11
C PRO A 81 21.15 -21.57 -11.79
N LYS A 82 22.46 -21.30 -11.76
CA LYS A 82 23.06 -20.16 -12.46
C LYS A 82 23.07 -20.40 -13.97
N THR A 83 22.80 -19.34 -14.72
CA THR A 83 23.07 -19.26 -16.16
C THR A 83 24.16 -18.21 -16.44
N SER A 84 24.46 -17.93 -17.70
CA SER A 84 25.38 -16.84 -18.08
C SER A 84 24.87 -15.48 -17.58
N ILE A 85 25.76 -14.54 -17.28
CA ILE A 85 25.33 -13.22 -16.81
C ILE A 85 24.55 -12.48 -17.91
N GLU A 86 24.90 -12.73 -19.17
CA GLU A 86 24.21 -12.21 -20.35
C GLU A 86 22.75 -12.65 -20.40
N ASP A 87 22.49 -13.94 -20.14
CA ASP A 87 21.15 -14.51 -20.06
C ASP A 87 20.35 -13.94 -18.88
N VAL A 88 21.00 -13.74 -17.71
CA VAL A 88 20.36 -13.10 -16.56
C VAL A 88 20.00 -11.65 -16.88
N SER A 89 20.90 -10.90 -17.51
CA SER A 89 20.63 -9.53 -17.96
C SER A 89 19.50 -9.48 -18.99
N GLU A 90 19.46 -10.41 -19.95
CA GLU A 90 18.35 -10.53 -20.90
C GLU A 90 17.03 -10.83 -20.20
N PHE A 91 17.05 -11.73 -19.21
CA PHE A 91 15.89 -12.06 -18.38
C PHE A 91 15.38 -10.82 -17.64
N PHE A 92 16.26 -10.03 -17.02
CA PHE A 92 15.84 -8.77 -16.42
C PHE A 92 15.23 -7.86 -17.49
N ARG A 93 15.97 -7.48 -18.54
CA ARG A 93 15.51 -6.55 -19.59
C ARG A 93 14.16 -6.93 -20.24
N THR A 94 13.74 -8.18 -20.19
CA THR A 94 12.44 -8.63 -20.71
C THR A 94 11.28 -8.06 -19.89
N GLN A 95 10.51 -7.14 -20.49
CA GLN A 95 9.39 -6.43 -19.84
C GLN A 95 8.34 -7.36 -19.21
N ALA A 96 8.04 -8.49 -19.85
CA ALA A 96 7.06 -9.45 -19.33
C ALA A 96 7.45 -9.97 -17.93
N TYR A 97 8.73 -10.23 -17.69
CA TYR A 97 9.23 -10.72 -16.40
C TYR A 97 9.31 -9.58 -15.37
N ARG A 98 9.79 -8.39 -15.78
CA ARG A 98 9.71 -7.17 -14.95
C ARG A 98 8.29 -6.93 -14.42
N ASN A 99 7.28 -7.06 -15.28
CA ASN A 99 5.91 -6.76 -14.90
C ASN A 99 5.36 -7.72 -13.82
N LEU A 100 5.87 -8.96 -13.71
CA LEU A 100 5.50 -9.88 -12.63
C LEU A 100 5.81 -9.29 -11.24
N LEU A 101 6.88 -8.50 -11.13
CA LEU A 101 7.35 -7.91 -9.88
C LEU A 101 6.42 -6.82 -9.34
N VAL A 102 5.67 -6.12 -10.21
CA VAL A 102 4.78 -5.02 -9.82
C VAL A 102 3.30 -5.38 -9.86
N THR A 103 2.94 -6.49 -10.52
CA THR A 103 1.54 -6.91 -10.72
C THR A 103 1.05 -7.97 -9.73
N GLY A 104 1.83 -8.30 -8.70
CA GLY A 104 1.52 -9.45 -7.84
C GLY A 104 1.59 -10.77 -8.61
N GLY A 105 2.60 -10.94 -9.46
CA GLY A 105 2.81 -12.14 -10.26
C GLY A 105 1.88 -12.29 -11.46
N GLY A 106 1.54 -11.18 -12.14
CA GLY A 106 0.67 -11.18 -13.32
C GLY A 106 -0.83 -11.06 -13.01
N GLU A 107 -1.20 -10.88 -11.75
CA GLU A 107 -2.59 -10.86 -11.30
C GLU A 107 -3.33 -9.54 -11.54
N ARG A 108 -2.58 -8.48 -11.86
CA ARG A 108 -3.06 -7.10 -11.96
C ARG A 108 -2.77 -6.54 -13.35
N PRO A 109 -3.69 -5.76 -13.93
CA PRO A 109 -3.40 -5.01 -15.14
C PRO A 109 -2.20 -4.08 -14.93
N CYS A 110 -1.31 -4.06 -15.92
CA CYS A 110 -0.16 -3.18 -15.97
C CYS A 110 -0.04 -2.63 -17.39
N THR A 111 0.09 -1.32 -17.51
CA THR A 111 0.32 -0.64 -18.77
C THR A 111 1.48 0.33 -18.60
N GLU A 112 2.41 0.32 -19.56
CA GLU A 112 3.44 1.34 -19.63
C GLU A 112 2.82 2.66 -20.11
N VAL A 113 3.24 3.77 -19.49
CA VAL A 113 2.75 5.11 -19.79
C VAL A 113 3.91 5.98 -20.26
N GLU A 114 3.62 6.83 -21.24
CA GLU A 114 4.59 7.80 -21.76
C GLU A 114 5.01 8.77 -20.65
N ILE A 115 6.32 8.97 -20.52
CA ILE A 115 6.89 9.84 -19.50
C ILE A 115 6.74 11.30 -19.93
N THR A 116 6.02 12.08 -19.14
CA THR A 116 6.01 13.54 -19.29
C THR A 116 7.22 14.17 -18.59
N SER A 117 7.66 15.35 -19.06
CA SER A 117 8.77 16.09 -18.41
C SER A 117 8.51 16.37 -16.93
N GLY A 118 7.24 16.63 -16.56
CA GLY A 118 6.83 16.84 -15.17
C GLY A 118 7.01 15.59 -14.31
N GLN A 119 6.59 14.42 -14.81
CA GLN A 119 6.78 13.14 -14.12
C GLN A 119 8.24 12.78 -13.98
N LEU A 120 9.07 13.00 -15.01
CA LEU A 120 10.51 12.74 -14.92
C LEU A 120 11.18 13.62 -13.86
N SER A 121 10.81 14.91 -13.80
CA SER A 121 11.33 15.84 -12.78
C SER A 121 10.92 15.41 -11.36
N ASP A 122 9.65 15.03 -11.16
CA ASP A 122 9.16 14.53 -9.88
C ASP A 122 9.87 13.23 -9.48
N TRP A 123 10.06 12.31 -10.44
CA TRP A 123 10.77 11.06 -10.21
C TRP A 123 12.23 11.29 -9.80
N LYS A 124 12.97 12.17 -10.49
CA LYS A 124 14.35 12.56 -10.12
C LYS A 124 14.43 13.08 -8.69
N SER A 125 13.49 13.94 -8.29
CA SER A 125 13.38 14.49 -6.93
C SER A 125 13.14 13.38 -5.88
N ARG A 126 12.23 12.43 -6.18
CA ARG A 126 11.97 11.28 -5.30
C ARG A 126 13.18 10.35 -5.18
N CYS A 127 13.86 10.06 -6.29
CA CYS A 127 15.08 9.26 -6.26
C CYS A 127 16.16 9.90 -5.38
N LEU A 128 16.33 11.22 -5.46
CA LEU A 128 17.27 11.95 -4.60
C LEU A 128 16.91 11.79 -3.12
N ALA A 129 15.63 11.94 -2.77
CA ALA A 129 15.16 11.81 -1.39
C ALA A 129 15.25 10.36 -0.85
N LEU A 130 15.17 9.36 -1.73
CA LEU A 130 15.23 7.94 -1.41
C LEU A 130 16.64 7.33 -1.50
N GLY A 131 17.62 8.07 -2.04
CA GLY A 131 18.94 7.52 -2.35
C GLY A 131 18.95 6.51 -3.49
N ALA A 132 17.96 6.58 -4.39
CA ALA A 132 17.84 5.73 -5.57
C ALA A 132 18.59 6.32 -6.78
N TYR A 133 18.83 5.51 -7.80
CA TYR A 133 19.44 5.96 -9.05
C TYR A 133 18.54 6.92 -9.81
N GLN A 134 19.15 7.94 -10.43
CA GLN A 134 18.42 8.97 -11.16
C GLN A 134 17.88 8.44 -12.48
N PRO A 135 16.59 8.62 -12.78
CA PRO A 135 15.99 8.18 -14.03
C PRO A 135 16.36 9.09 -15.21
N ASP A 136 16.20 8.56 -16.42
CA ASP A 136 16.29 9.27 -17.69
C ASP A 136 15.05 8.98 -18.57
N GLU A 137 15.02 9.56 -19.76
CA GLU A 137 13.88 9.50 -20.68
C GLU A 137 13.64 8.10 -21.28
N ASN A 138 14.59 7.18 -21.16
CA ASN A 138 14.48 5.80 -21.65
C ASN A 138 14.01 4.82 -20.58
N ASP A 139 13.92 5.25 -19.32
CA ASP A 139 13.34 4.45 -18.26
C ASP A 139 11.81 4.35 -18.44
N SER A 140 11.16 3.41 -17.74
CA SER A 140 9.73 3.15 -17.89
C SER A 140 8.92 3.68 -16.69
N ILE A 141 7.73 4.22 -16.93
CA ILE A 141 6.69 4.38 -15.90
C ILE A 141 5.57 3.39 -16.15
N LEU A 142 5.18 2.65 -15.12
CA LEU A 142 4.11 1.65 -15.16
C LEU A 142 2.90 2.15 -14.39
N SER A 143 1.72 2.05 -15.01
CA SER A 143 0.44 2.19 -14.35
C SER A 143 -0.08 0.81 -13.96
N VAL A 144 -0.26 0.58 -12.65
CA VAL A 144 -0.73 -0.68 -12.10
C VAL A 144 -2.05 -0.47 -11.38
N LEU A 145 -3.08 -1.22 -11.79
CA LEU A 145 -4.40 -1.16 -11.16
C LEU A 145 -4.55 -2.28 -10.14
N THR A 146 -4.78 -1.90 -8.88
CA THR A 146 -5.13 -2.86 -7.83
C THR A 146 -6.53 -3.42 -8.06
N ARG A 147 -6.80 -4.64 -7.58
CA ARG A 147 -8.14 -5.26 -7.64
C ARG A 147 -9.21 -4.48 -6.86
N GLY A 148 -8.76 -3.57 -6.01
CA GLY A 148 -9.58 -2.81 -5.09
C GLY A 148 -10.12 -3.65 -3.94
N ILE A 149 -10.53 -2.95 -2.89
CA ILE A 149 -11.13 -3.54 -1.70
C ILE A 149 -12.62 -3.27 -1.72
N LYS A 150 -13.40 -4.33 -1.46
CA LYS A 150 -14.84 -4.25 -1.29
C LYS A 150 -15.17 -4.29 0.20
N PHE A 151 -15.74 -3.20 0.69
CA PHE A 151 -16.44 -3.12 1.96
C PHE A 151 -17.95 -3.20 1.71
N PRO A 152 -18.77 -3.48 2.73
CA PRO A 152 -20.23 -3.39 2.61
C PRO A 152 -20.66 -2.01 2.09
N GLY A 153 -21.17 -1.96 0.86
CA GLY A 153 -21.64 -0.72 0.23
C GLY A 153 -20.55 0.23 -0.28
N LEU A 154 -19.27 -0.16 -0.27
CA LEU A 154 -18.16 0.70 -0.73
C LEU A 154 -17.07 -0.15 -1.42
N LYS A 155 -16.58 0.30 -2.56
CA LYS A 155 -15.43 -0.27 -3.27
C LYS A 155 -14.39 0.83 -3.48
N VAL A 156 -13.17 0.56 -3.05
CA VAL A 156 -12.00 1.43 -3.24
C VAL A 156 -11.03 0.71 -4.16
N ALA A 157 -10.68 1.30 -5.30
CA ALA A 157 -9.65 0.78 -6.18
C ALA A 157 -8.55 1.82 -6.35
N THR A 158 -7.32 1.35 -6.42
CA THR A 158 -6.13 2.21 -6.44
C THR A 158 -5.36 1.99 -7.74
N SER A 159 -5.03 3.07 -8.42
CA SER A 159 -4.15 3.11 -9.59
C SER A 159 -2.82 3.73 -9.16
N SER A 160 -1.72 3.00 -9.35
CA SER A 160 -0.39 3.44 -8.92
C SER A 160 0.51 3.65 -10.13
N LEU A 161 1.20 4.79 -10.18
CA LEU A 161 2.27 5.05 -11.14
C LEU A 161 3.62 4.73 -10.50
N ILE A 162 4.36 3.80 -11.12
CA ILE A 162 5.62 3.27 -10.62
C ILE A 162 6.71 3.53 -11.66
N GLY A 163 7.70 4.35 -11.31
CA GLY A 163 8.91 4.50 -12.10
C GLY A 163 9.80 3.27 -11.93
N VAL A 164 10.31 2.72 -13.03
CA VAL A 164 11.19 1.55 -13.05
C VAL A 164 12.52 1.91 -13.67
N LYS A 165 13.58 1.82 -12.87
CA LYS A 165 14.95 1.97 -13.35
C LYS A 165 15.64 0.62 -13.39
N TYR A 166 16.10 0.23 -14.57
CA TYR A 166 16.99 -0.90 -14.76
C TYR A 166 18.44 -0.42 -14.62
N ILE A 167 19.24 -1.14 -13.85
CA ILE A 167 20.63 -0.79 -13.60
C ILE A 167 21.49 -1.98 -13.98
N GLU A 168 22.39 -1.75 -14.91
CA GLU A 168 23.39 -2.70 -15.34
C GLU A 168 24.68 -1.92 -15.60
N LYS A 169 25.75 -2.33 -14.93
CA LYS A 169 27.10 -1.78 -15.09
C LYS A 169 28.04 -2.95 -15.26
N GLU A 170 29.17 -2.76 -15.95
CA GLU A 170 30.15 -3.82 -16.23
C GLU A 170 30.57 -4.64 -14.99
N THR A 171 30.56 -4.00 -13.81
CA THR A 171 31.00 -4.61 -12.54
C THR A 171 29.86 -4.99 -11.60
N MET A 172 28.60 -4.81 -12.00
CA MET A 172 27.44 -5.03 -11.14
C MET A 172 26.43 -5.96 -11.79
N SER A 173 25.91 -6.90 -10.99
CA SER A 173 24.77 -7.72 -11.37
C SER A 173 23.56 -6.87 -11.72
N PRO A 174 22.70 -7.33 -12.66
CA PRO A 174 21.51 -6.60 -13.06
C PRO A 174 20.59 -6.39 -11.85
N ARG A 175 20.01 -5.18 -11.79
CA ARG A 175 19.17 -4.74 -10.69
C ARG A 175 17.99 -3.92 -11.20
N TYR A 176 16.87 -4.01 -10.50
CA TYR A 176 15.79 -3.05 -10.60
C TYR A 176 15.67 -2.16 -9.38
N GLU A 177 15.26 -0.91 -9.63
CA GLU A 177 14.70 -0.01 -8.63
C GLU A 177 13.30 0.44 -9.09
N PHE A 178 12.33 0.31 -8.19
CA PHE A 178 10.95 0.73 -8.38
C PHE A 178 10.64 1.86 -7.41
N VAL A 179 10.15 2.99 -7.93
CA VAL A 179 9.78 4.17 -7.14
C VAL A 179 8.32 4.50 -7.37
N LEU A 180 7.55 4.65 -6.29
CA LEU A 180 6.15 5.08 -6.38
C LEU A 180 6.09 6.59 -6.64
N LEU A 181 5.54 6.96 -7.79
CA LEU A 181 5.44 8.34 -8.26
C LEU A 181 4.10 8.95 -7.88
N ALA A 182 3.02 8.24 -8.20
CA ALA A 182 1.67 8.70 -7.91
C ALA A 182 0.78 7.55 -7.47
N ASN A 183 -0.26 7.89 -6.73
CA ASN A 183 -1.25 6.95 -6.27
C ASN A 183 -2.63 7.60 -6.28
N GLU A 184 -3.50 7.14 -7.17
CA GLU A 184 -4.85 7.65 -7.34
C GLU A 184 -5.86 6.63 -6.82
N GLN A 185 -6.79 7.09 -5.99
CA GLN A 185 -7.85 6.25 -5.45
C GLN A 185 -9.17 6.59 -6.11
N THR A 186 -9.83 5.56 -6.64
CA THR A 186 -11.18 5.61 -7.18
C THR A 186 -12.13 4.92 -6.20
N VAL A 187 -13.21 5.62 -5.85
CA VAL A 187 -14.15 5.17 -4.83
C VAL A 187 -15.54 5.11 -5.43
N SER A 188 -16.23 3.98 -5.24
CA SER A 188 -17.57 3.73 -5.77
C SER A 188 -18.41 2.99 -4.73
N GLY A 189 -19.75 3.09 -4.82
CA GLY A 189 -20.66 2.42 -3.89
C GLY A 189 -21.88 3.24 -3.53
N LEU A 190 -22.47 2.94 -2.37
CA LEU A 190 -23.60 3.68 -1.81
C LEU A 190 -23.16 5.12 -1.49
N ALA A 191 -23.95 6.10 -1.93
CA ALA A 191 -23.61 7.52 -1.79
C ALA A 191 -23.22 7.93 -0.35
N PRO A 192 -23.91 7.48 0.72
CA PRO A 192 -23.49 7.81 2.09
C PRO A 192 -22.11 7.25 2.44
N ALA A 193 -21.78 6.03 2.00
CA ALA A 193 -20.49 5.42 2.30
C ALA A 193 -19.34 6.12 1.55
N VAL A 194 -19.57 6.45 0.27
CA VAL A 194 -18.62 7.22 -0.55
C VAL A 194 -18.41 8.61 0.06
N TRP A 195 -19.48 9.28 0.47
CA TRP A 195 -19.42 10.59 1.11
C TRP A 195 -18.59 10.55 2.39
N ILE A 196 -18.84 9.59 3.29
CA ILE A 196 -18.05 9.50 4.53
C ILE A 196 -16.58 9.20 4.20
N PHE A 197 -16.32 8.30 3.25
CA PHE A 197 -14.95 7.99 2.84
C PHE A 197 -14.21 9.25 2.36
N ARG A 198 -14.79 9.99 1.41
CA ARG A 198 -14.16 11.20 0.86
C ARG A 198 -13.99 12.29 1.92
N LYS A 199 -14.95 12.43 2.84
CA LYS A 199 -14.84 13.38 3.93
C LYS A 199 -13.70 13.02 4.90
N LEU A 200 -13.49 11.73 5.15
CA LEU A 200 -12.41 11.27 6.03
C LEU A 200 -11.03 11.25 5.36
N THR A 201 -10.96 11.06 4.04
CA THR A 201 -9.70 11.10 3.28
C THR A 201 -9.32 12.50 2.79
N GLY A 202 -10.23 13.47 2.89
CA GLY A 202 -10.03 14.81 2.35
C GLY A 202 -10.12 14.87 0.82
N ALA A 203 -10.66 13.85 0.17
CA ALA A 203 -10.73 13.78 -1.30
C ALA A 203 -11.68 14.82 -1.93
N ASP A 204 -12.56 15.45 -1.14
CA ASP A 204 -13.49 16.48 -1.61
C ASP A 204 -12.88 17.90 -1.61
N GLU A 205 -11.70 18.11 -1.05
CA GLU A 205 -11.04 19.42 -1.02
C GLU A 205 -10.31 19.66 -2.36
N SER A 206 -11.07 20.15 -3.34
CA SER A 206 -10.59 20.51 -4.67
C SER A 206 -9.54 21.61 -4.58
N GLY A 207 -8.27 21.23 -4.52
CA GLY A 207 -7.14 22.16 -4.50
C GLY A 207 -6.04 21.85 -3.49
N SER A 208 -6.21 20.88 -2.59
CA SER A 208 -5.09 20.45 -1.75
C SER A 208 -4.23 19.46 -2.52
N GLU A 209 -2.96 19.80 -2.77
CA GLU A 209 -1.90 18.79 -2.93
C GLU A 209 -2.14 17.70 -1.89
N GLY A 210 -2.39 16.47 -2.34
CA GLY A 210 -2.99 15.42 -1.51
C GLY A 210 -2.37 15.33 -0.12
N ASN A 211 -3.23 15.28 0.91
CA ASN A 211 -2.85 15.21 2.33
C ASN A 211 -1.96 14.00 2.71
N SER A 212 -1.67 13.12 1.76
CA SER A 212 -0.80 11.97 1.90
C SER A 212 0.45 12.07 1.05
N LYS A 213 1.63 12.12 1.69
CA LYS A 213 2.93 11.99 1.01
C LYS A 213 3.39 10.54 1.09
N PHE A 214 3.62 9.93 -0.06
CA PHE A 214 4.14 8.57 -0.15
C PHE A 214 5.61 8.60 -0.55
N LYS A 215 6.41 7.79 0.13
CA LYS A 215 7.79 7.47 -0.25
C LYS A 215 7.89 5.96 -0.35
N SER A 216 8.26 5.45 -1.52
CA SER A 216 8.41 4.01 -1.72
C SER A 216 9.61 3.74 -2.59
N LEU A 217 10.45 2.81 -2.17
CA LEU A 217 11.55 2.26 -2.94
C LEU A 217 11.55 0.75 -2.78
N THR A 218 11.48 0.03 -3.90
CA THR A 218 11.71 -1.42 -3.93
C THR A 218 12.89 -1.71 -4.83
N THR A 219 13.81 -2.53 -4.35
CA THR A 219 15.00 -2.94 -5.07
C THR A 219 14.94 -4.44 -5.32
N ILE A 220 15.21 -4.88 -6.55
CA ILE A 220 15.36 -6.30 -6.89
C ILE A 220 16.79 -6.54 -7.36
N THR A 221 17.47 -7.47 -6.70
CA THR A 221 18.87 -7.81 -6.98
C THR A 221 19.03 -9.29 -7.28
N TYR A 222 20.12 -9.61 -7.97
CA TYR A 222 20.59 -10.95 -8.24
C TYR A 222 21.88 -11.16 -7.45
N ASP A 223 21.92 -12.21 -6.63
CA ASP A 223 23.10 -12.60 -5.86
C ASP A 223 23.55 -14.00 -6.27
N GLU A 224 24.85 -14.16 -6.51
CA GLU A 224 25.47 -15.47 -6.68
C GLU A 224 25.85 -16.08 -5.34
N LYS A 225 25.68 -17.40 -5.22
CA LYS A 225 26.06 -18.18 -4.05
C LYS A 225 27.32 -18.99 -4.33
N ASP A 226 28.04 -19.33 -3.27
CA ASP A 226 29.30 -20.09 -3.35
C ASP A 226 29.15 -21.47 -4.02
N ASN A 227 27.94 -22.04 -3.99
CA ASN A 227 27.60 -23.31 -4.64
C ASN A 227 27.31 -23.19 -6.14
N GLY A 228 27.46 -22.00 -6.73
CA GLY A 228 27.15 -21.74 -8.14
C GLY A 228 25.64 -21.62 -8.41
N ASN A 229 24.80 -21.52 -7.39
CA ASN A 229 23.39 -21.13 -7.53
C ASN A 229 23.21 -19.61 -7.45
N VAL A 230 22.00 -19.17 -7.76
CA VAL A 230 21.61 -17.76 -7.75
C VAL A 230 20.38 -17.57 -6.89
N VAL A 231 20.24 -16.39 -6.29
CA VAL A 231 19.06 -15.99 -5.52
C VAL A 231 18.65 -14.59 -5.95
N PHE A 232 17.37 -14.40 -6.21
CA PHE A 232 16.80 -13.07 -6.37
C PHE A 232 16.39 -12.53 -5.02
N ARG A 233 16.85 -11.33 -4.66
CA ARG A 233 16.44 -10.64 -3.44
C ARG A 233 15.62 -9.42 -3.76
N THR A 234 14.68 -9.13 -2.87
CA THR A 234 13.90 -7.91 -2.89
C THR A 234 13.99 -7.23 -1.54
N ASP A 235 14.29 -5.94 -1.56
CA ASP A 235 14.26 -5.07 -0.39
C ASP A 235 13.29 -3.92 -0.67
N GLY A 236 12.27 -3.80 0.17
CA GLY A 236 11.20 -2.82 0.02
C GLY A 236 11.13 -1.87 1.22
N PHE A 237 10.90 -0.60 0.93
CA PHE A 237 10.58 0.45 1.88
C PHE A 237 9.32 1.18 1.43
N LEU A 238 8.38 1.39 2.35
CA LEU A 238 7.19 2.22 2.15
C LEU A 238 6.97 3.09 3.39
N SER A 239 6.85 4.40 3.17
CA SER A 239 6.46 5.38 4.17
C SER A 239 5.27 6.17 3.66
N ILE A 240 4.27 6.33 4.54
CA ILE A 240 3.04 7.05 4.25
C ILE A 240 2.82 8.08 5.34
N ASP A 241 2.94 9.35 4.97
CA ASP A 241 2.60 10.47 5.84
C ASP A 241 1.13 10.80 5.64
N ILE A 242 0.31 10.70 6.69
CA ILE A 242 -1.12 11.04 6.64
C ILE A 242 -1.37 12.19 7.60
N THR A 243 -1.86 13.31 7.09
CA THR A 243 -2.14 14.50 7.90
C THR A 243 -3.60 14.54 8.33
N PHE A 244 -3.83 14.62 9.64
CA PHE A 244 -5.16 14.72 10.25
C PHE A 244 -5.32 16.04 11.00
N PRO A 245 -6.54 16.59 11.09
CA PRO A 245 -6.89 17.53 12.16
C PRO A 245 -6.65 16.89 13.54
N LYS A 246 -6.07 17.62 14.49
CA LYS A 246 -5.73 17.10 15.84
C LYS A 246 -6.92 16.48 16.57
N PHE A 247 -8.14 16.98 16.34
CA PHE A 247 -9.33 16.43 17.01
C PHE A 247 -9.62 14.98 16.62
N LEU A 248 -9.31 14.56 15.38
CA LEU A 248 -9.49 13.17 14.95
C LEU A 248 -8.52 12.22 15.65
N LEU A 249 -7.30 12.67 15.96
CA LEU A 249 -6.33 11.86 16.71
C LEU A 249 -6.81 11.55 18.13
N LYS A 250 -7.58 12.44 18.75
CA LYS A 250 -8.18 12.20 20.08
C LYS A 250 -9.21 11.07 20.07
N ILE A 251 -9.76 10.72 18.92
CA ILE A 251 -10.76 9.66 18.75
C ILE A 251 -10.05 8.31 18.47
N LEU A 252 -8.81 8.34 17.99
CA LEU A 252 -8.08 7.11 17.68
C LEU A 252 -7.67 6.34 18.95
N PRO A 253 -7.75 5.01 18.93
CA PRO A 253 -7.36 4.20 20.07
C PRO A 253 -5.83 4.08 20.16
N GLY A 254 -5.21 4.98 20.92
CA GLY A 254 -3.78 4.96 21.24
C GLY A 254 -3.12 6.33 21.06
N ASP A 255 -1.87 6.45 21.50
CA ASP A 255 -1.06 7.62 21.16
C ASP A 255 -0.53 7.53 19.72
N LYS A 256 -0.03 8.65 19.21
CA LYS A 256 0.55 8.77 17.86
C LYS A 256 1.54 7.64 17.56
N LYS A 257 2.49 7.42 18.47
CA LYS A 257 3.56 6.42 18.30
C LYS A 257 3.01 5.00 18.17
N THR A 258 2.04 4.62 19.01
CA THR A 258 1.40 3.30 18.97
C THR A 258 0.63 3.09 17.67
N ILE A 259 -0.04 4.14 17.17
CA ILE A 259 -0.78 4.09 15.90
C ILE A 259 0.20 3.92 14.74
N GLU A 260 1.29 4.69 14.72
CA GLU A 260 2.35 4.59 13.71
C GLU A 260 2.98 3.21 13.68
N GLU A 261 3.35 2.65 14.84
CA GLU A 261 3.93 1.31 14.95
C GLU A 261 2.96 0.22 14.45
N ARG A 262 1.68 0.30 14.85
CA ARG A 262 0.65 -0.65 14.40
C ARG A 262 0.38 -0.52 12.90
N GLY A 263 0.31 0.70 12.39
CA GLY A 263 0.14 0.98 10.97
C GLY A 263 1.31 0.47 10.15
N GLY A 264 2.54 0.70 10.60
CA GLY A 264 3.77 0.17 9.99
C GLY A 264 3.81 -1.35 9.93
N LYS A 265 3.49 -2.03 11.05
CA LYS A 265 3.35 -3.51 11.07
C LYS A 265 2.29 -4.02 10.08
N SER A 266 1.18 -3.29 9.95
CA SER A 266 0.15 -3.63 8.97
C SER A 266 0.66 -3.49 7.54
N ILE A 267 1.39 -2.41 7.22
CA ILE A 267 2.04 -2.21 5.92
C ILE A 267 2.99 -3.38 5.61
N VAL A 268 3.87 -3.77 6.53
CA VAL A 268 4.84 -4.84 6.29
C VAL A 268 4.14 -6.17 5.97
N LYS A 269 3.14 -6.57 6.76
CA LYS A 269 2.38 -7.83 6.55
C LYS A 269 1.73 -7.92 5.17
N THR A 270 1.52 -6.77 4.55
CA THR A 270 0.80 -6.60 3.30
C THR A 270 1.72 -6.72 2.12
N LEU A 271 2.79 -5.93 2.18
CA LEU A 271 3.85 -5.97 1.21
C LEU A 271 4.43 -7.38 1.16
N ASP A 272 4.57 -8.05 2.31
CA ASP A 272 5.03 -9.43 2.39
C ASP A 272 4.23 -10.38 1.48
N LYS A 273 2.89 -10.36 1.54
CA LYS A 273 2.06 -11.24 0.69
C LYS A 273 2.26 -10.97 -0.80
N ASP A 274 2.14 -9.70 -1.19
CA ASP A 274 2.22 -9.27 -2.59
C ASP A 274 3.60 -9.55 -3.19
N VAL A 275 4.64 -9.20 -2.44
CA VAL A 275 6.03 -9.34 -2.88
C VAL A 275 6.43 -10.81 -2.92
N VAL A 276 6.06 -11.63 -1.92
CA VAL A 276 6.33 -13.08 -1.97
C VAL A 276 5.67 -13.71 -3.20
N GLN A 277 4.44 -13.31 -3.54
CA GLN A 277 3.77 -13.79 -4.74
C GLN A 277 4.50 -13.35 -6.02
N SER A 278 4.89 -12.08 -6.10
CA SER A 278 5.67 -11.55 -7.22
C SER A 278 7.01 -12.24 -7.39
N MET A 279 7.75 -12.48 -6.30
CA MET A 279 9.04 -13.17 -6.32
C MET A 279 8.89 -14.62 -6.76
N LYS A 280 7.86 -15.34 -6.30
CA LYS A 280 7.57 -16.71 -6.76
C LYS A 280 7.24 -16.77 -8.25
N ALA A 281 6.49 -15.80 -8.77
CA ALA A 281 6.18 -15.73 -10.20
C ALA A 281 7.44 -15.41 -11.02
N PHE A 282 8.29 -14.50 -10.54
CA PHE A 282 9.55 -14.15 -11.17
C PHE A 282 10.54 -15.34 -11.19
N GLU A 283 10.68 -16.04 -10.05
CA GLU A 283 11.42 -17.29 -9.91
C GLU A 283 10.94 -18.34 -10.91
N LYS A 284 9.62 -18.59 -10.95
CA LYS A 284 9.03 -19.55 -11.86
C LYS A 284 9.31 -19.20 -13.33
N ALA A 285 9.16 -17.92 -13.70
CA ALA A 285 9.42 -17.46 -15.06
C ALA A 285 10.90 -17.64 -15.46
N TYR A 286 11.82 -17.47 -14.52
CA TYR A 286 13.24 -17.74 -14.74
C TYR A 286 13.49 -19.23 -14.99
N SER A 287 12.98 -20.11 -14.12
CA SER A 287 13.13 -21.57 -14.30
C SER A 287 12.54 -22.06 -15.62
N GLU A 288 11.36 -21.55 -16.01
CA GLU A 288 10.71 -21.89 -17.27
C GLU A 288 11.51 -21.41 -18.49
N LYS A 289 12.10 -20.20 -18.46
CA LYS A 289 12.90 -19.69 -19.58
C LYS A 289 14.17 -20.52 -19.81
N PHE A 290 14.79 -21.02 -18.75
CA PHE A 290 16.07 -21.74 -18.82
C PHE A 290 15.94 -23.27 -18.67
N ASN A 291 14.72 -23.80 -18.53
CA ASN A 291 14.39 -25.23 -18.42
C ASN A 291 15.04 -25.92 -17.22
N PHE A 292 14.90 -25.33 -16.03
CA PHE A 292 15.29 -25.93 -14.74
C PHE A 292 14.10 -26.52 -13.99
#